data_AF-A0AAE9GT25-F1
#
_entry.id   AF-A0AAE9GT25-F1
#
_cell.length_a   1.000
_cell.length_b   1.000
_cell.length_c   1.000
_cell.angle_alpha   90.00
_cell.angle_beta   90.00
_cell.angle_gamma   90.00
#
_symmetry.space_group_name_H-M   'P 1'
#
loop_
_entity.id
_entity.type
_entity.pdbx_description
1 polymer ?
#
loop_
_entity_poly.entity_id
_entity_poly.type
_entity_poly.pdbx_seq_one_letter_code
_entity_poly.pdbx_strand_id
1 'polypeptide(L)'
;MTARGQMLQDPFLNALRKEHVPVSIYLVNGIKLQGQVESFDQYVVLLRNTSVTQMVYKHAISTIVPARAVSLQHEKQQAAAPVQVETHSAE
;
A
#
# COMPACT_ATOMS: atom_id res chain seq x y z
N MET A 1 -7.71 -10.02 -17.04
CA MET A 1 -6.59 -10.66 -16.33
C MET A 1 -6.56 -10.15 -14.89
N THR A 2 -7.37 -10.74 -14.02
CA THR A 2 -7.66 -10.18 -12.69
C THR A 2 -6.76 -10.73 -11.58
N ALA A 3 -6.20 -9.76 -10.85
CA ALA A 3 -6.36 -9.60 -9.40
C ALA A 3 -5.32 -10.18 -8.44
N ARG A 4 -4.64 -11.31 -8.66
CA ARG A 4 -3.76 -11.86 -7.59
C ARG A 4 -2.54 -11.00 -7.25
N GLY A 5 -1.85 -10.44 -8.25
CA GLY A 5 -0.70 -9.54 -8.02
C GLY A 5 -1.12 -8.21 -7.40
N GLN A 6 -2.27 -7.67 -7.81
CA GLN A 6 -2.82 -6.42 -7.29
C GLN A 6 -3.25 -6.56 -5.82
N MET A 7 -3.82 -7.71 -5.45
CA MET A 7 -4.26 -8.01 -4.08
C MET A 7 -3.11 -8.04 -3.07
N LEU A 8 -1.87 -8.27 -3.48
CA LEU A 8 -0.69 -8.16 -2.60
C LEU A 8 -0.05 -6.78 -2.69
N GLN A 9 0.06 -6.24 -3.91
CA GLN A 9 0.79 -5.00 -4.18
C GLN A 9 0.15 -3.80 -3.49
N ASP A 10 -1.16 -3.60 -3.63
CA ASP A 10 -1.83 -2.41 -3.11
C ASP A 10 -1.83 -2.38 -1.58
N PRO A 11 -2.17 -3.48 -0.86
CA PRO A 11 -2.04 -3.48 0.60
C PRO A 11 -0.61 -3.23 1.07
N PHE A 12 0.39 -3.78 0.38
CA PHE A 12 1.80 -3.56 0.74
C PHE A 12 2.23 -2.11 0.55
N LEU A 13 2.01 -1.52 -0.63
CA LEU A 13 2.35 -0.12 -0.89
C LEU A 13 1.54 0.84 0.00
N ASN A 14 0.28 0.52 0.28
CA ASN A 14 -0.55 1.33 1.16
C ASN A 14 -0.09 1.27 2.63
N ALA A 15 0.35 0.12 3.12
CA ALA A 15 0.92 -0.01 4.46
C ALA A 15 2.22 0.80 4.59
N LEU A 16 3.11 0.71 3.59
CA LEU A 16 4.33 1.54 3.53
C LEU A 16 4.02 3.04 3.57
N ARG A 17 3.01 3.47 2.80
CA ARG A 17 2.57 4.86 2.71
C ARG A 17 1.95 5.36 4.03
N LYS A 18 0.94 4.65 4.55
CA LYS A 18 0.21 5.04 5.76
C LYS A 18 1.10 5.12 6.99
N GLU A 19 2.05 4.21 7.12
CA GLU A 19 2.96 4.14 8.27
C GLU A 19 4.28 4.90 8.06
N HIS A 20 4.43 5.62 6.95
CA HIS A 20 5.64 6.35 6.58
C HIS A 20 6.93 5.52 6.74
N VAL A 21 6.88 4.25 6.32
CA VAL A 21 8.01 3.32 6.46
C VAL A 21 9.12 3.75 5.52
N PRO A 22 10.35 3.99 6.00
CA PRO A 22 11.49 4.19 5.11
C PRO A 22 11.74 2.95 4.26
N VAL A 23 11.93 3.15 2.95
CA VAL A 23 12.16 2.09 1.98
C VAL A 23 13.45 2.29 1.20
N SER A 24 14.05 1.18 0.79
CA SER A 24 15.03 1.13 -0.29
C SER A 24 14.38 0.52 -1.53
N ILE A 25 14.33 1.27 -2.63
CA ILE A 25 13.85 0.80 -3.93
C ILE A 25 15.07 0.51 -4.80
N TYR A 26 15.22 -0.74 -5.22
CA TYR A 26 16.25 -1.16 -6.16
C TYR A 26 15.66 -1.15 -7.55
N LEU A 27 16.37 -0.53 -8.48
CA LEU A 27 16.01 -0.50 -9.89
C LEU A 27 16.65 -1.67 -10.63
N VAL A 28 16.10 -2.03 -11.80
CA VAL A 28 16.60 -3.12 -12.65
C VAL A 28 18.04 -2.90 -13.13
N ASN A 29 18.49 -1.64 -13.21
CA ASN A 29 19.86 -1.26 -13.55
C ASN A 29 20.82 -1.24 -12.34
N GLY A 30 20.35 -1.64 -11.15
CA GLY A 30 21.15 -1.70 -9.93
C GLY A 30 21.20 -0.40 -9.11
N ILE A 31 20.63 0.71 -9.60
CA ILE A 31 20.54 1.95 -8.82
C ILE A 31 19.62 1.74 -7.60
N LYS A 32 20.03 2.27 -6.46
CA LYS A 32 19.26 2.27 -5.22
C LYS A 32 18.70 3.67 -4.95
N LEU A 33 17.39 3.76 -4.78
CA LEU A 33 16.69 4.95 -4.29
C LEU A 33 16.26 4.74 -2.84
N GLN A 34 16.28 5.80 -2.04
CA GLN A 34 15.84 5.76 -0.64
C GLN A 34 14.87 6.89 -0.36
N GLY A 35 13.87 6.60 0.49
CA GLY A 35 12.85 7.56 0.87
C GLY A 35 11.65 6.88 1.50
N GLN A 36 10.49 7.53 1.43
CA GLN A 36 9.20 7.01 1.86
C GLN A 36 8.22 7.04 0.70
N VAL A 37 7.33 6.04 0.64
CA VAL A 37 6.25 6.03 -0.35
C VAL A 37 5.25 7.14 0.02
N GLU A 38 5.12 8.15 -0.83
CA GLU A 38 4.18 9.25 -0.65
C GLU A 38 2.82 8.92 -1.28
N SER A 39 2.83 8.37 -2.49
CA SER A 39 1.64 7.93 -3.22
C SER A 39 2.01 6.87 -4.26
N PHE A 40 1.01 6.21 -4.86
CA PHE A 40 1.20 5.28 -5.97
C PHE A 40 -0.10 5.14 -6.76
N ASP A 41 0.03 4.72 -8.01
CA ASP A 41 -1.10 4.29 -8.85
C ASP A 41 -0.78 2.93 -9.47
N GLN A 42 -1.42 2.57 -10.59
CA GLN A 42 -1.17 1.32 -11.28
C GLN A 42 0.28 1.19 -11.80
N TYR A 43 0.92 2.27 -12.24
CA TYR A 43 2.18 2.24 -12.99
C TYR A 43 3.37 2.92 -12.31
N VAL A 44 3.12 3.83 -11.35
CA VAL A 44 4.18 4.62 -10.71
C VAL A 44 4.07 4.60 -9.19
N VAL A 45 5.19 4.92 -8.54
CA VAL A 45 5.31 5.18 -7.11
C VAL A 45 5.95 6.56 -6.93
N LEU A 46 5.35 7.42 -6.12
CA LEU A 46 5.98 8.66 -5.68
C LEU A 46 6.82 8.36 -4.44
N LEU A 47 8.13 8.56 -4.58
CA LEU A 47 9.10 8.37 -3.52
C LEU A 47 9.56 9.75 -3.04
N ARG A 48 9.34 10.03 -1.76
CA ARG A 48 9.78 11.27 -1.13
C ARG A 48 11.02 11.04 -0.28
N ASN A 49 12.03 11.87 -0.49
CA ASN A 49 13.15 12.07 0.44
C ASN A 49 12.99 13.43 1.15
N THR A 50 13.97 13.87 1.94
CA THR A 50 13.91 15.06 2.83
C THR A 50 13.27 16.30 2.20
N SER A 51 13.55 16.59 0.92
CA SER A 51 13.08 17.83 0.27
C SER A 51 12.56 17.65 -1.14
N VAL A 52 12.59 16.44 -1.70
CA VAL A 52 12.24 16.17 -3.09
C VAL A 52 11.33 14.95 -3.16
N THR A 53 10.26 15.09 -3.94
CA THR A 53 9.42 13.98 -4.39
C THR A 53 9.79 13.65 -5.83
N GLN A 54 10.07 12.38 -6.08
CA GLN A 54 10.35 11.87 -7.41
C GLN A 54 9.38 10.76 -7.78
N MET A 55 9.01 10.70 -9.05
CA MET A 55 8.17 9.64 -9.59
C MET A 55 9.05 8.50 -10.10
N VAL A 56 8.76 7.28 -9.68
CA VAL A 56 9.47 6.07 -10.08
C VAL A 56 8.51 5.15 -10.82
N TYR A 57 8.81 4.82 -12.08
CA TYR A 57 8.01 3.87 -12.84
C TYR A 57 8.24 2.43 -12.36
N LYS A 58 7.16 1.68 -12.12
CA LYS A 58 7.22 0.30 -11.61
C LYS A 58 7.97 -0.66 -12.52
N HIS A 59 7.95 -0.45 -13.84
CA HIS A 59 8.70 -1.29 -14.78
C HIS A 59 10.22 -1.21 -14.57
N ALA A 60 10.72 -0.13 -13.96
CA ALA A 60 12.13 0.06 -13.68
C ALA A 60 12.51 -0.47 -12.28
N ILE A 61 11.54 -0.82 -11.44
CA ILE A 61 11.75 -1.30 -10.07
C ILE A 61 11.98 -2.81 -10.11
N SER A 62 13.07 -3.28 -9.53
CA SER A 62 13.32 -4.72 -9.30
C SER A 62 12.83 -5.16 -7.93
N THR A 63 13.02 -4.36 -6.88
CA THR A 63 12.66 -4.74 -5.50
C THR A 63 12.39 -3.52 -4.62
N ILE A 64 11.45 -3.65 -3.67
CA ILE A 64 11.19 -2.65 -2.62
C ILE A 64 11.44 -3.32 -1.27
N VAL A 65 12.37 -2.78 -0.49
CA VAL A 65 12.76 -3.31 0.82
C VAL A 65 12.41 -2.30 1.92
N PRO A 66 11.50 -2.63 2.85
CA PRO A 66 11.19 -1.76 3.98
C PRO A 66 12.27 -1.85 5.07
N ALA A 67 12.53 -0.75 5.76
CA ALA A 67 13.51 -0.69 6.86
C ALA A 67 13.05 -1.47 8.11
N ARG A 68 11.77 -1.83 8.18
CA ARG A 68 11.19 -2.67 9.23
C ARG A 68 10.09 -3.56 8.65
N ALA A 69 9.74 -4.63 9.38
CA ALA A 69 8.61 -5.47 9.01
C ALA A 69 7.32 -4.65 8.92
N VAL A 70 6.49 -4.98 7.92
CA VAL A 70 5.21 -4.34 7.66
C VAL A 70 4.13 -5.39 7.81
N SER A 71 3.09 -5.09 8.61
CA SER A 71 1.98 -6.02 8.81
C SER A 71 0.94 -5.83 7.71
N LEU A 72 0.80 -6.82 6.84
CA LEU A 72 -0.30 -6.89 5.88
C LEU A 72 -1.54 -7.39 6.59
N GLN A 73 -2.19 -6.51 7.36
CA GLN A 73 -3.52 -6.81 7.87
C GLN A 73 -4.43 -6.95 6.65
N HIS A 74 -4.90 -8.16 6.38
CA HIS A 74 -6.05 -8.34 5.51
C HIS A 74 -7.18 -7.58 6.21
N GLU A 75 -7.67 -6.49 5.62
CA GLU A 75 -8.93 -5.90 6.03
C GLU A 75 -9.99 -6.99 5.87
N LYS A 76 -10.20 -7.80 6.92
CA LYS A 76 -11.47 -8.50 7.10
C LYS A 76 -12.47 -7.36 7.12
N GLN A 77 -13.22 -7.25 6.02
CA GLN A 77 -14.40 -6.40 5.89
C GLN A 77 -15.06 -6.30 7.26
N GLN A 78 -15.17 -5.07 7.78
CA GLN A 78 -16.22 -4.75 8.74
C GLN A 78 -17.52 -5.07 8.01
N ALA A 79 -17.97 -6.32 8.15
CA ALA A 79 -19.33 -6.70 7.85
C ALA A 79 -20.18 -5.84 8.76
N ALA A 80 -20.95 -4.93 8.14
CA ALA A 80 -21.93 -4.10 8.82
C ALA A 80 -22.72 -4.98 9.79
N ALA A 81 -22.71 -4.62 11.07
CA ALA A 81 -23.59 -5.24 12.04
C ALA A 81 -25.03 -5.07 11.52
N PRO A 82 -25.82 -6.13 11.36
CA PRO A 82 -27.23 -5.96 11.04
C PRO A 82 -27.88 -5.25 12.23
N VAL A 83 -28.35 -4.03 12.02
CA VAL A 83 -29.23 -3.34 12.96
C VAL A 83 -30.47 -4.22 13.09
N GLN A 84 -30.67 -4.79 14.28
CA GLN A 84 -31.87 -5.57 14.59
C GLN A 84 -33.07 -4.64 14.48
N VAL A 85 -33.99 -4.95 13.56
CA VAL A 85 -35.29 -4.28 13.50
C VAL A 85 -36.07 -4.78 14.71
N GLU A 86 -36.21 -3.95 15.74
CA GLU A 86 -37.16 -4.19 16.82
C GLU A 86 -38.58 -4.17 16.24
N THR A 87 -39.13 -5.36 16.02
CA THR A 87 -40.57 -5.53 15.81
C THR A 87 -41.27 -5.27 17.14
N HIS A 88 -41.70 -4.04 17.39
CA HIS A 88 -42.73 -3.78 18.39
C HIS A 88 -44.08 -4.25 17.82
N SER A 89 -44.44 -5.47 18.17
CA SER A 89 -45.81 -5.98 18.06
C SER A 89 -46.66 -5.42 19.19
N ALA A 90 -47.86 -4.96 18.82
CA ALA A 90 -49.10 -4.94 19.58
C ALA A 90 -49.16 -4.11 20.88
N GLU A 91 -49.85 -2.96 20.79
CA GLU A 91 -51.12 -2.74 21.50
C GLU A 91 -52.06 -1.89 20.63
#